data_AF-A0A2G2DKW3-F1
#
_entry.id   AF-A0A2G2DKW3-F1
#
_cell.length_a   1.000
_cell.length_b   1.000
_cell.length_c   1.000
_cell.angle_alpha   90.00
_cell.angle_beta   90.00
_cell.angle_gamma   90.00
#
_symmetry.space_group_name_H-M   'P 1'
#
loop_
_entity.id
_entity.type
_entity.pdbx_description
1 polymer ?
#
loop_
_entity_poly.entity_id
_entity_poly.type
_entity_poly.pdbx_seq_one_letter_code
_entity_poly.pdbx_strand_id
1 'polypeptide(L)'
;MRHRAEPLSPEQTAATMAVARTARPQPWTAEDHAAHVAIVVRIAIRSAKRRGVSLQSMLSIPRGWLLKLCDEGDPTCLVVRDWLMGNRAHLPDGFEEAVSAASINEEDA
;
A
#
# COMPACT_ATOMS: atom_id res chain seq x y z
N MET A 1 31.64 9.66 -30.53
CA MET A 1 32.35 10.13 -29.31
C MET A 1 31.63 9.59 -28.09
N ARG A 2 32.18 8.58 -27.41
CA ARG A 2 31.64 8.05 -26.16
C ARG A 2 32.44 8.66 -25.01
N HIS A 3 31.83 9.53 -24.20
CA HIS A 3 32.45 10.01 -22.98
C HIS A 3 32.59 8.83 -22.01
N ARG A 4 33.84 8.45 -21.72
CA ARG A 4 34.19 7.45 -20.72
C ARG A 4 34.00 8.12 -19.36
N ALA A 5 33.01 7.68 -18.58
CA ALA A 5 32.88 8.11 -17.20
C ALA A 5 34.13 7.62 -16.44
N GLU A 6 34.90 8.56 -15.92
CA GLU A 6 36.11 8.28 -15.16
C GLU A 6 35.71 7.68 -13.80
N PRO A 7 36.32 6.57 -13.35
CA PRO A 7 35.97 5.96 -12.08
C PRO A 7 36.31 6.91 -10.93
N LEU A 8 35.37 7.06 -9.99
CA LEU A 8 35.54 7.89 -8.79
C LEU A 8 36.81 7.49 -8.04
N SER A 9 37.59 8.49 -7.62
CA SER A 9 38.81 8.29 -6.83
C SER A 9 38.47 7.56 -5.52
N PRO A 10 39.36 6.68 -5.01
CA PRO A 10 39.14 5.97 -3.73
C PRO A 10 38.82 6.90 -2.56
N GLU A 11 39.30 8.15 -2.59
CA GLU A 11 38.99 9.18 -1.59
C GLU A 11 37.53 9.66 -1.66
N GLN A 12 36.98 9.79 -2.86
CA GLN A 12 35.56 10.13 -3.07
C GLN A 12 34.64 8.99 -2.64
N THR A 13 35.07 7.75 -2.89
CA THR A 13 34.36 6.54 -2.43
C THR A 13 34.35 6.47 -0.91
N ALA A 14 35.51 6.69 -0.27
CA ALA A 14 35.63 6.69 1.19
C ALA A 14 34.81 7.84 1.82
N ALA A 15 34.84 9.04 1.24
CA ALA A 15 34.05 10.18 1.70
C ALA A 15 32.54 9.92 1.59
N THR A 16 32.08 9.34 0.47
CA THR A 16 30.66 8.99 0.28
C THR A 16 30.21 7.92 1.27
N MET A 17 31.04 6.90 1.51
CA MET A 17 30.75 5.88 2.51
C MET A 17 30.76 6.43 3.94
N ALA A 18 31.63 7.39 4.26
CA ALA A 18 31.67 8.04 5.57
C ALA A 18 30.40 8.88 5.82
N VAL A 19 29.97 9.67 4.83
CA VAL A 19 28.73 10.47 4.91
C VAL A 19 27.50 9.57 5.09
N ALA A 20 27.42 8.44 4.37
CA ALA A 20 26.35 7.47 4.53
C ALA A 20 26.31 6.85 5.94
N ARG A 21 27.47 6.67 6.59
CA ARG A 21 27.57 6.10 7.95
C ARG A 21 27.20 7.09 9.05
N THR A 22 27.25 8.38 8.78
CA THR A 22 26.92 9.45 9.75
C THR A 22 25.53 10.07 9.53
N ALA A 23 24.84 9.70 8.45
CA ALA A 23 23.49 10.18 8.18
C ALA A 23 22.54 9.67 9.28
N ARG A 24 22.17 10.57 10.20
CA ARG A 24 21.11 10.31 11.18
C ARG A 24 19.83 10.03 10.39
N PRO A 25 19.04 8.99 10.73
CA PRO A 25 17.76 8.77 10.08
C PRO A 25 16.93 10.05 10.22
N GLN A 26 16.58 10.63 9.07
CA GLN A 26 15.78 11.84 9.04
C GLN A 26 14.41 11.52 9.63
N PRO A 27 13.89 12.33 10.58
CA PRO A 27 12.55 12.15 11.09
C PRO A 27 11.55 12.29 9.95
N TRP A 28 10.54 11.43 9.92
CA TRP A 28 9.48 11.48 8.91
C TRP A 28 8.80 12.84 8.93
N THR A 29 8.74 13.45 7.75
CA THR A 29 7.93 14.66 7.53
C THR A 29 6.47 14.27 7.29
N ALA A 30 5.58 15.25 7.40
CA ALA A 30 4.18 15.05 7.03
C ALA A 30 4.02 14.62 5.55
N GLU A 31 4.91 15.09 4.68
CA GLU A 31 4.94 14.72 3.26
C GLU A 31 5.35 13.25 3.08
N ASP A 32 6.35 12.78 3.83
CA ASP A 32 6.77 11.36 3.82
C ASP A 32 5.62 10.46 4.29
N HIS A 33 4.91 10.88 5.33
CA HIS A 33 3.72 10.18 5.82
C HIS A 33 2.62 10.12 4.75
N ALA A 34 2.28 11.26 4.13
CA ALA A 34 1.28 11.32 3.07
C ALA A 34 1.65 10.45 1.86
N ALA A 35 2.92 10.46 1.45
CA ALA A 35 3.43 9.61 0.38
C ALA A 35 3.33 8.12 0.74
N HIS A 36 3.64 7.76 1.99
CA HIS A 36 3.52 6.39 2.47
C HIS A 36 2.05 5.91 2.47
N VAL A 37 1.14 6.72 3.01
CA VAL A 37 -0.32 6.46 2.96
C VAL A 37 -0.78 6.27 1.52
N ALA A 38 -0.41 7.15 0.61
CA ALA A 38 -0.80 7.06 -0.81
C ALA A 38 -0.32 5.76 -1.48
N ILE A 39 0.90 5.29 -1.15
CA ILE A 39 1.42 4.01 -1.65
C ILE A 39 0.58 2.84 -1.13
N VAL A 40 0.29 2.81 0.18
CA VAL A 40 -0.49 1.73 0.81
C VAL A 40 -1.91 1.68 0.23
N VAL A 41 -2.58 2.83 0.10
CA VAL A 41 -3.93 2.94 -0.48
C VAL A 41 -3.94 2.46 -1.93
N ARG A 42 -2.96 2.84 -2.75
CA ARG A 42 -2.85 2.38 -4.14
C ARG A 42 -2.72 0.86 -4.23
N ILE A 43 -1.94 0.26 -3.34
CA ILE A 43 -1.77 -1.20 -3.27
C ILE A 43 -3.08 -1.88 -2.83
N ALA A 44 -3.78 -1.32 -1.85
CA ALA A 44 -5.08 -1.82 -1.39
C ALA A 44 -6.10 -1.83 -2.53
N ILE A 45 -6.28 -0.71 -3.23
CA ILE A 45 -7.20 -0.58 -4.37
C ILE A 45 -6.83 -1.58 -5.47
N ARG A 46 -5.54 -1.67 -5.83
CA ARG A 46 -5.10 -2.60 -6.88
C ARG A 46 -5.30 -4.06 -6.50
N SER A 47 -5.11 -4.38 -5.22
CA SER A 47 -5.35 -5.72 -4.67
C SER A 47 -6.84 -6.06 -4.77
N ALA A 48 -7.70 -5.14 -4.33
CA ALA A 48 -9.15 -5.30 -4.38
C ALA A 48 -9.66 -5.50 -5.82
N LYS A 49 -9.17 -4.71 -6.78
CA LYS A 49 -9.52 -4.87 -8.20
C LYS A 49 -9.08 -6.20 -8.81
N ARG A 50 -8.03 -6.84 -8.29
CA ARG A 50 -7.44 -8.05 -8.87
C ARG A 50 -7.88 -9.34 -8.18
N ARG A 51 -8.16 -9.28 -6.88
CA ARG A 51 -8.37 -10.45 -6.01
C ARG A 51 -9.65 -10.33 -5.16
N GLY A 52 -10.49 -9.32 -5.40
CA GLY A 52 -11.71 -9.05 -4.64
C GLY A 52 -11.49 -8.14 -3.44
N VAL A 53 -12.56 -7.44 -3.02
CA VAL A 53 -12.56 -6.49 -1.89
C VAL A 53 -12.50 -7.25 -0.57
N SER A 54 -11.29 -7.56 -0.12
CA SER A 54 -11.04 -8.20 1.17
C SER A 54 -9.66 -7.78 1.70
N LEU A 55 -9.54 -7.64 3.03
CA LEU A 55 -8.23 -7.44 3.65
C LEU A 55 -7.27 -8.61 3.36
N GLN A 56 -7.80 -9.83 3.19
CA GLN A 56 -7.01 -11.02 2.83
C GLN A 56 -6.50 -10.97 1.39
N SER A 57 -7.12 -10.16 0.54
CA SER A 57 -6.69 -9.95 -0.84
C SER A 57 -5.45 -9.07 -0.94
N MET A 58 -4.98 -8.44 0.14
CA MET A 58 -3.71 -7.69 0.16
C MET A 58 -2.49 -8.60 0.36
N LEU A 59 -1.35 -8.18 -0.17
CA LEU A 59 -0.06 -8.81 0.16
C LEU A 59 0.28 -8.59 1.64
N SER A 60 0.99 -9.53 2.26
CA SER A 60 1.28 -9.55 3.70
C SER A 60 1.97 -8.28 4.21
N ILE A 61 3.00 -7.80 3.50
CA ILE A 61 3.77 -6.62 3.88
C ILE A 61 2.91 -5.33 3.81
N PRO A 62 2.29 -4.97 2.67
CA PRO A 62 1.39 -3.82 2.61
C PRO A 62 0.19 -3.89 3.55
N ARG A 63 -0.32 -5.09 3.83
CA ARG A 63 -1.38 -5.28 4.83
C ARG A 63 -0.89 -4.90 6.22
N GLY A 64 0.33 -5.29 6.58
CA GLY A 64 0.96 -4.87 7.83
C GLY A 64 1.13 -3.35 7.94
N TRP A 65 1.55 -2.70 6.85
CA TRP A 65 1.64 -1.23 6.80
C TRP A 65 0.28 -0.55 6.96
N LEU A 66 -0.75 -1.05 6.27
CA LEU A 66 -2.11 -0.53 6.41
C LEU A 66 -2.60 -0.60 7.86
N LEU A 67 -2.44 -1.74 8.52
CA LEU A 67 -2.86 -1.92 9.90
C LEU A 67 -2.08 -1.01 10.85
N LYS A 68 -0.76 -0.88 10.65
CA LYS A 68 0.06 0.04 11.44
C LYS A 68 -0.41 1.50 11.31
N LEU A 69 -0.70 1.96 10.10
CA LEU A 69 -1.23 3.31 9.87
C LEU A 69 -2.63 3.49 10.49
N CYS A 70 -3.44 2.43 10.54
CA CYS A 70 -4.72 2.47 11.27
C CYS A 70 -4.49 2.62 12.78
N ASP A 71 -3.51 1.90 13.35
CA ASP A 71 -3.17 1.99 14.78
C ASP A 71 -2.58 3.37 15.14
N GLU A 72 -1.89 4.00 14.19
CA GLU A 72 -1.43 5.40 14.29
C GLU A 72 -2.57 6.43 14.15
N GLY A 73 -3.76 5.99 13.75
CA GLY A 73 -4.96 6.84 13.63
C GLY A 73 -5.10 7.57 12.30
N ASP A 74 -4.40 7.14 11.24
CA ASP A 74 -4.56 7.75 9.91
C ASP A 74 -5.99 7.55 9.38
N PRO A 75 -6.75 8.64 9.14
CA PRO A 75 -8.16 8.53 8.77
C PRO A 75 -8.35 7.87 7.39
N THR A 76 -7.40 8.04 6.47
CA THR A 76 -7.49 7.44 5.13
C THR A 76 -7.37 5.92 5.21
N CYS A 77 -6.44 5.44 6.02
CA CYS A 77 -6.20 4.01 6.22
C CYS A 77 -7.36 3.34 6.97
N LEU A 78 -7.97 4.01 7.94
CA LEU A 78 -9.17 3.52 8.63
C LEU A 78 -10.32 3.29 7.65
N VAL A 79 -10.63 4.27 6.79
CA VAL A 79 -11.67 4.14 5.76
C VAL A 79 -11.39 2.99 4.80
N VAL A 80 -10.14 2.84 4.36
CA VAL A 80 -9.75 1.75 3.46
C VAL A 80 -9.85 0.39 4.15
N ARG A 81 -9.44 0.28 5.42
CA ARG A 81 -9.59 -0.96 6.19
C ARG A 81 -11.06 -1.35 6.30
N ASP A 82 -11.93 -0.41 6.65
CA ASP A 82 -13.35 -0.67 6.86
C ASP A 82 -14.03 -1.08 5.54
N TRP A 83 -13.66 -0.43 4.43
CA TRP A 83 -14.06 -0.86 3.08
C TRP A 83 -13.59 -2.29 2.76
N LEU A 84 -12.32 -2.63 3.06
CA LEU A 84 -11.76 -3.96 2.83
C LEU A 84 -12.31 -5.05 3.77
N MET A 85 -12.86 -4.68 4.92
CA MET A 85 -13.60 -5.60 5.80
C MET A 85 -15.06 -5.76 5.36
N GLY A 86 -15.44 -5.15 4.24
CA GLY A 86 -16.76 -5.27 3.62
C GLY A 86 -17.82 -4.40 4.27
N ASN A 87 -17.44 -3.48 5.17
CA ASN A 87 -18.32 -2.59 5.92
C ASN A 87 -19.68 -3.25 6.27
N ARG A 88 -19.65 -4.51 6.77
CA ARG A 88 -20.82 -5.40 6.83
C ARG A 88 -21.96 -4.82 7.66
N ALA A 89 -21.66 -3.91 8.58
CA ALA A 89 -22.64 -3.20 9.39
C ALA A 89 -23.59 -2.30 8.58
N HIS A 90 -23.21 -1.92 7.34
CA HIS A 90 -24.00 -1.05 6.47
C HIS A 90 -24.46 -1.75 5.18
N LEU A 91 -24.18 -3.05 5.02
CA LEU A 91 -24.74 -3.82 3.92
C LEU A 91 -26.21 -4.13 4.21
N PRO A 92 -27.13 -3.90 3.25
CA PRO A 92 -28.51 -4.33 3.43
C PRO A 92 -28.58 -5.85 3.55
N ASP A 93 -29.43 -6.33 4.45
CA ASP A 93 -29.67 -7.77 4.62
C ASP A 93 -30.03 -8.40 3.26
N GLY A 94 -29.37 -9.52 2.93
CA GLY A 94 -29.58 -10.25 1.67
C GLY A 94 -28.74 -9.76 0.47
N PHE A 95 -27.83 -8.79 0.63
CA PHE A 95 -26.98 -8.33 -0.48
C PHE A 95 -26.07 -9.45 -1.05
N GLU A 96 -25.44 -10.26 -0.20
CA GLU A 96 -24.60 -11.38 -0.68
C GLU A 96 -25.42 -12.45 -1.41
N GLU A 97 -26.66 -12.68 -0.98
CA GLU A 97 -27.57 -13.64 -1.60
C GLU A 97 -28.06 -13.15 -2.98
N ALA A 98 -28.29 -11.84 -3.12
CA ALA A 98 -28.59 -11.20 -4.40
C ALA A 98 -27.40 -11.23 -5.38
N VAL A 99 -26.17 -11.04 -4.89
CA VAL A 99 -24.95 -11.14 -5.71
C VAL A 99 -24.70 -12.57 -6.15
N SER A 100 -24.86 -13.55 -5.25
CA SER A 100 -24.76 -14.98 -5.60
C SER A 100 -25.83 -15.41 -6.59
N ALA A 101 -27.07 -14.95 -6.45
CA ALA A 101 -28.14 -15.24 -7.41
C ALA A 101 -27.88 -14.61 -8.79
N ALA A 102 -27.25 -13.43 -8.84
CA ALA A 102 -26.90 -12.76 -10.09
C ALA A 102 -25.78 -13.47 -10.86
N SER A 103 -24.77 -14.00 -10.18
CA SER A 103 -23.64 -14.71 -10.83
C SER A 103 -24.02 -16.08 -11.42
N ILE A 104 -25.14 -16.68 -11.00
CA ILE A 104 -25.60 -17.99 -11.52
C ILE A 104 -26.30 -17.84 -12.88
N ASN A 105 -26.80 -16.65 -13.22
CA ASN A 105 -27.58 -16.44 -14.44
C ASN A 105 -26.74 -16.09 -15.69
N GLU A 106 -25.41 -15.98 -15.58
CA GLU A 106 -24.53 -15.64 -16.72
C GLU A 106 -24.03 -16.87 -17.52
N GLU A 107 -24.29 -18.10 -17.06
CA GLU A 107 -23.79 -19.34 -17.71
C GLU A 107 -24.79 -20.03 -18.67
N ASP A 108 -26.01 -19.49 -18.84
CA ASP A 108 -27.10 -20.12 -19.63
C ASP A 108 -27.74 -19.17 -20.68
N ALA A 109 -26.96 -18.30 -21.31
CA ALA A 109 -27.41 -17.41 -22.41
C ALA A 109 -26.57 -17.57 -23.69
#